data_AF-A0A956Z7B5-F1
#
_entry.id   AF-A0A956Z7B5-F1
#
_cell.length_a   1.000
_cell.length_b   1.000
_cell.length_c   1.000
_cell.angle_alpha   90.00
_cell.angle_beta   90.00
_cell.angle_gamma   90.00
#
_symmetry.space_group_name_H-M   'P 1'
#
loop_
_entity.id
_entity.type
_entity.pdbx_description
1 polymer ?
#
loop_
_entity_poly.entity_id
_entity_poly.type
_entity_poly.pdbx_seq_one_letter_code
_entity_poly.pdbx_strand_id
1 'polypeptide(L)'
;MKEDRFWSIVETARGTGTISVEEHLSALKRELSDLSDLELAEFQLLLYQLQGKAYSWDLWGAAVVINGGCSDDGFTDFRTGLIFQGRDVFEKGLDDPDGLCDLENAPDLIEYELLGYAADFVFEERTGQIDLWSHFDQVTSVYEPVHDPAGEPWGDDDELEGRFPRLSARFGVLY
;
A
#
# COMPACT_ATOMS: atom_id res chain seq x y z
N MET A 1 13.64 10.11 6.07
CA MET A 1 13.18 9.38 7.28
C MET A 1 13.80 7.99 7.27
N LYS A 2 13.99 7.35 8.44
CA LYS A 2 14.39 5.93 8.50
C LYS A 2 13.17 5.02 8.41
N GLU A 3 13.32 3.88 7.76
CA GLU A 3 12.24 2.90 7.54
C GLU A 3 11.55 2.46 8.86
N ASP A 4 12.31 2.17 9.92
CA ASP A 4 11.71 1.79 11.22
C ASP A 4 10.79 2.87 11.81
N ARG A 5 11.07 4.16 11.54
CA ARG A 5 10.20 5.26 11.98
C ARG A 5 8.92 5.32 11.15
N PHE A 6 9.01 5.07 9.85
CA PHE A 6 7.84 4.96 8.97
C PHE A 6 6.90 3.85 9.47
N TRP A 7 7.44 2.65 9.70
CA TRP A 7 6.64 1.53 10.20
C TRP A 7 6.05 1.80 11.58
N SER A 8 6.79 2.43 12.49
CA SER A 8 6.26 2.83 13.79
C SER A 8 5.05 3.79 13.67
N ILE A 9 5.06 4.71 12.72
CA ILE A 9 3.92 5.62 12.47
C ILE A 9 2.72 4.84 11.94
N VAL A 10 2.93 4.01 10.90
CA VAL A 10 1.89 3.18 10.28
C VAL A 10 1.23 2.27 11.32
N GLU A 11 2.03 1.56 12.12
CA GLU A 11 1.52 0.63 13.12
C GLU A 11 0.80 1.33 14.28
N THR A 12 1.26 2.52 14.66
CA THR A 12 0.57 3.34 15.67
C THR A 12 -0.78 3.83 15.16
N ALA A 13 -0.85 4.28 13.90
CA ALA A 13 -2.08 4.74 13.26
C ALA A 13 -3.09 3.59 13.07
N ARG A 14 -2.61 2.42 12.65
CA ARG A 14 -3.43 1.21 12.47
C ARG A 14 -3.99 0.69 13.80
N GLY A 15 -3.20 0.78 14.87
CA GLY A 15 -3.58 0.26 16.19
C GLY A 15 -3.65 -1.27 16.25
N THR A 16 -4.38 -1.79 17.25
CA THR A 16 -4.47 -3.24 17.56
C THR A 16 -5.84 -3.85 17.26
N GLY A 17 -6.76 -3.11 16.64
CA GLY A 17 -8.13 -3.56 16.37
C GLY A 17 -8.56 -3.27 14.94
N THR A 18 -9.69 -3.83 14.53
CA THR A 18 -10.31 -3.52 13.23
C THR A 18 -10.92 -2.13 13.29
N ILE A 19 -10.48 -1.26 12.39
CA ILE A 19 -10.95 0.12 12.21
C ILE A 19 -11.36 0.33 10.76
N SER A 20 -12.26 1.28 10.51
CA SER A 20 -12.60 1.65 9.13
C SER A 20 -11.42 2.35 8.42
N VAL A 21 -11.47 2.41 7.09
CA VAL A 21 -10.47 3.13 6.29
C VAL A 21 -10.41 4.61 6.69
N GLU A 22 -11.56 5.22 6.96
CA GLU A 22 -11.66 6.63 7.38
C GLU A 22 -11.10 6.87 8.78
N GLU A 23 -11.35 5.94 9.71
CA GLU A 23 -10.75 5.96 11.05
C GLU A 23 -9.22 5.83 10.96
N HIS A 24 -8.74 4.94 10.09
CA HIS A 24 -7.32 4.75 9.85
C HIS A 24 -6.67 5.99 9.24
N LEU A 25 -7.27 6.58 8.20
CA LEU A 25 -6.81 7.83 7.61
C LEU A 25 -6.74 8.95 8.65
N SER A 26 -7.78 9.07 9.49
CA SER A 26 -7.82 10.08 10.56
C SER A 26 -6.72 9.87 11.60
N ALA A 27 -6.46 8.62 11.99
CA ALA A 27 -5.39 8.28 12.91
C ALA A 27 -4.01 8.56 12.28
N LEU A 28 -3.81 8.18 11.02
CA LEU A 28 -2.55 8.42 10.30
C LEU A 28 -2.25 9.91 10.18
N LYS A 29 -3.23 10.72 9.78
CA LYS A 29 -3.09 12.18 9.73
C LYS A 29 -2.70 12.77 11.09
N ARG A 30 -3.24 12.23 12.19
CA ARG A 30 -2.86 12.67 13.54
C ARG A 30 -1.40 12.37 13.84
N GLU A 31 -0.92 11.16 13.56
CA GLU A 31 0.49 10.80 13.77
C GLU A 31 1.43 11.65 12.88
N LEU A 32 1.02 11.93 11.64
CA LEU A 32 1.75 12.78 10.70
C LEU A 32 1.73 14.27 11.08
N SER A 33 0.72 14.75 11.82
CA SER A 33 0.57 16.16 12.18
C SER A 33 1.66 16.71 13.11
N ASP A 34 2.41 15.83 13.78
CA ASP A 34 3.57 16.21 14.60
C ASP A 34 4.89 16.28 13.81
N LEU A 35 4.90 15.81 12.57
CA LEU A 35 6.07 15.85 11.70
C LEU A 35 6.27 17.24 11.09
N SER A 36 7.53 17.61 10.84
CA SER A 36 7.86 18.75 9.97
C SER A 36 7.48 18.47 8.52
N ASP A 37 7.30 19.51 7.71
CA ASP A 37 6.91 19.34 6.28
C ASP A 37 7.97 18.56 5.48
N LEU A 38 9.25 18.70 5.85
CA LEU A 38 10.32 17.89 5.28
C LEU A 38 10.16 16.40 5.66
N GLU A 39 9.82 16.10 6.91
CA GLU A 39 9.57 14.72 7.35
C GLU A 39 8.30 14.13 6.71
N LEU A 40 7.28 14.95 6.38
CA LEU A 40 6.13 14.52 5.58
C LEU A 40 6.57 14.09 4.17
N ALA A 41 7.39 14.90 3.51
CA ALA A 41 7.92 14.55 2.19
C ALA A 41 8.79 13.27 2.25
N GLU A 42 9.60 13.13 3.29
CA GLU A 42 10.38 11.92 3.52
C GLU A 42 9.53 10.67 3.83
N PHE A 43 8.38 10.85 4.48
CA PHE A 43 7.39 9.79 4.69
C PHE A 43 6.77 9.36 3.36
N GLN A 44 6.37 10.33 2.52
CA GLN A 44 5.83 10.08 1.19
C GLN A 44 6.84 9.34 0.29
N LEU A 45 8.13 9.72 0.35
CA LEU A 45 9.20 9.03 -0.38
C LEU A 45 9.29 7.55 0.00
N LEU A 46 9.25 7.22 1.30
CA LEU A 46 9.30 5.83 1.75
C LEU A 46 8.06 5.04 1.31
N LEU A 47 6.88 5.65 1.36
CA LEU A 47 5.65 5.03 0.85
C LEU A 47 5.80 4.66 -0.64
N TYR A 48 6.27 5.58 -1.48
CA TYR A 48 6.50 5.31 -2.91
C TYR A 48 7.56 4.23 -3.15
N GLN A 49 8.64 4.22 -2.37
CA GLN A 49 9.66 3.16 -2.45
C GLN A 49 9.09 1.78 -2.08
N LEU A 50 8.23 1.71 -1.06
CA LEU A 50 7.58 0.46 -0.66
C LEU A 50 6.53 0.00 -1.68
N GLN A 51 5.76 0.93 -2.29
CA GLN A 51 4.87 0.61 -3.41
C GLN A 51 5.65 0.05 -4.60
N GLY A 52 6.81 0.62 -4.91
CA GLY A 52 7.73 0.11 -5.94
C GLY A 52 8.26 -1.29 -5.60
N LYS A 53 8.63 -1.54 -4.33
CA LYS A 53 9.05 -2.86 -3.85
C LYS A 53 7.94 -3.92 -3.96
N ALA A 54 6.69 -3.51 -3.79
CA ALA A 54 5.51 -4.35 -3.95
C ALA A 54 5.04 -4.46 -5.40
N TYR A 55 5.72 -3.82 -6.36
CA TYR A 55 5.33 -3.88 -7.76
C TYR A 55 5.80 -5.18 -8.42
N SER A 56 5.02 -6.26 -8.28
CA SER A 56 5.33 -7.56 -8.88
C SER A 56 4.11 -8.23 -9.49
N TRP A 57 4.34 -9.06 -10.51
CA TRP A 57 3.28 -9.87 -11.12
C TRP A 57 2.68 -10.88 -10.13
N ASP A 58 3.47 -11.42 -9.20
CA ASP A 58 2.94 -12.34 -8.19
C ASP A 58 1.91 -11.65 -7.27
N LEU A 59 2.24 -10.46 -6.76
CA LEU A 59 1.33 -9.74 -5.87
C LEU A 59 0.11 -9.19 -6.63
N TRP A 60 0.28 -8.81 -7.90
CA TRP A 60 -0.83 -8.39 -8.74
C TRP A 60 -1.78 -9.56 -9.02
N GLY A 61 -1.25 -10.75 -9.34
CA GLY A 61 -2.07 -11.94 -9.53
C GLY A 61 -2.89 -12.28 -8.27
N ALA A 62 -2.27 -12.18 -7.09
CA ALA A 62 -2.98 -12.32 -5.83
C ALA A 62 -4.12 -11.29 -5.68
N ALA A 63 -3.85 -10.01 -6.00
CA ALA A 63 -4.87 -8.97 -5.97
C ALA A 63 -6.02 -9.22 -6.96
N VAL A 64 -5.74 -9.79 -8.14
CA VAL A 64 -6.78 -10.21 -9.11
C VAL A 64 -7.67 -11.29 -8.51
N VAL A 65 -7.08 -12.33 -7.90
CA VAL A 65 -7.86 -13.42 -7.29
C VAL A 65 -8.70 -12.93 -6.11
N ILE A 66 -8.14 -12.07 -5.26
CA ILE A 66 -8.83 -11.52 -4.08
C ILE A 66 -10.05 -10.68 -4.48
N ASN A 67 -9.91 -9.85 -5.52
CA ASN A 67 -10.90 -8.84 -5.88
C ASN A 67 -11.78 -9.23 -7.08
N GLY A 68 -11.53 -10.37 -7.72
CA GLY A 68 -12.20 -10.78 -8.96
C GLY A 68 -11.82 -9.92 -10.17
N GLY A 69 -10.58 -9.43 -10.19
CA GLY A 69 -10.05 -8.45 -11.16
C GLY A 69 -9.24 -7.36 -10.48
N CYS A 70 -8.27 -6.75 -11.19
CA CYS A 70 -7.46 -5.67 -10.63
C CYS A 70 -6.85 -4.81 -11.75
N SER A 71 -7.26 -3.54 -11.85
CA SER A 71 -6.65 -2.56 -12.76
C SER A 71 -5.32 -2.03 -12.20
N ASP A 72 -4.57 -1.26 -12.99
CA ASP A 72 -3.33 -0.61 -12.56
C ASP A 72 -3.55 0.30 -11.33
N ASP A 73 -4.63 1.09 -11.35
CA ASP A 73 -5.03 1.96 -10.24
C ASP A 73 -5.42 1.12 -9.02
N GLY A 74 -6.29 0.12 -9.20
CA GLY A 74 -6.70 -0.77 -8.12
C GLY A 74 -5.53 -1.55 -7.51
N PHE A 75 -4.50 -1.87 -8.30
CA PHE A 75 -3.29 -2.51 -7.79
C PHE A 75 -2.38 -1.53 -7.05
N THR A 76 -2.38 -0.25 -7.43
CA THR A 76 -1.73 0.80 -6.65
C THR A 76 -2.39 0.96 -5.29
N ASP A 77 -3.72 0.94 -5.26
CA ASP A 77 -4.48 1.02 -4.01
C ASP A 77 -4.28 -0.23 -3.15
N PHE A 78 -4.30 -1.42 -3.75
CA PHE A 78 -4.01 -2.67 -3.05
C PHE A 78 -2.64 -2.68 -2.36
N ARG A 79 -1.59 -2.23 -3.07
CA ARG A 79 -0.23 -2.11 -2.50
C ARG A 79 -0.20 -1.10 -1.36
N THR A 80 -0.92 0.01 -1.50
CA THR A 80 -1.09 1.02 -0.45
C THR A 80 -1.75 0.42 0.78
N GLY A 81 -2.86 -0.31 0.59
CA GLY A 81 -3.55 -1.04 1.65
C GLY A 81 -2.63 -2.02 2.36
N LEU A 82 -1.85 -2.80 1.61
CA LEU A 82 -0.92 -3.78 2.18
C LEU A 82 0.14 -3.13 3.08
N ILE A 83 0.70 -1.99 2.66
CA ILE A 83 1.65 -1.20 3.46
C ILE A 83 0.99 -0.75 4.76
N PHE A 84 -0.22 -0.20 4.68
CA PHE A 84 -0.91 0.30 5.88
C PHE A 84 -1.43 -0.82 6.80
N GLN A 85 -1.43 -2.09 6.39
CA GLN A 85 -1.61 -3.21 7.31
C GLN A 85 -0.44 -3.44 8.27
N GLY A 86 0.69 -2.76 8.07
CA GLY A 86 1.88 -2.83 8.91
C GLY A 86 2.97 -3.73 8.33
N ARG A 87 4.18 -3.64 8.91
CA ARG A 87 5.40 -4.22 8.34
C ARG A 87 5.30 -5.72 8.13
N ASP A 88 4.83 -6.45 9.14
CA ASP A 88 4.74 -7.91 9.11
C ASP A 88 3.81 -8.41 8.01
N VAL A 89 2.67 -7.74 7.80
CA VAL A 89 1.71 -8.11 6.75
C VAL A 89 2.29 -7.79 5.38
N PHE A 90 2.91 -6.63 5.24
CA PHE A 90 3.58 -6.22 4.02
C PHE A 90 4.69 -7.21 3.61
N GLU A 91 5.65 -7.49 4.51
CA GLU A 91 6.78 -8.38 4.22
C GLU A 91 6.31 -9.81 3.92
N LYS A 92 5.32 -10.33 4.66
CA LYS A 92 4.72 -11.65 4.36
C LYS A 92 4.00 -11.68 3.03
N GLY A 93 3.27 -10.62 2.69
CA GLY A 93 2.58 -10.52 1.39
C GLY A 93 3.55 -10.49 0.22
N LEU A 94 4.76 -9.94 0.39
CA LEU A 94 5.80 -9.99 -0.63
C LEU A 94 6.43 -11.39 -0.78
N ASP A 95 6.62 -12.11 0.33
CA ASP A 95 7.26 -13.43 0.35
C ASP A 95 6.30 -14.56 -0.08
N ASP A 96 5.05 -14.48 0.38
CA ASP A 96 3.99 -15.46 0.14
C ASP A 96 2.65 -14.76 -0.18
N PRO A 97 2.44 -14.28 -1.43
CA PRO A 97 1.20 -13.62 -1.83
C PRO A 97 -0.04 -14.51 -1.67
N ASP A 98 0.07 -15.83 -1.87
CA ASP A 98 -1.04 -16.78 -1.65
C ASP A 98 -1.45 -16.84 -0.16
N GLY A 99 -0.52 -16.52 0.74
CA GLY A 99 -0.76 -16.41 2.19
C GLY A 99 -1.62 -15.21 2.60
N LEU A 100 -1.88 -14.26 1.69
CA LEU A 100 -2.86 -13.18 1.93
C LEU A 100 -4.29 -13.72 2.14
N CYS A 101 -4.53 -15.01 1.86
CA CYS A 101 -5.75 -15.71 2.23
C CYS A 101 -6.03 -15.73 3.74
N ASP A 102 -5.05 -15.41 4.59
CA ASP A 102 -5.22 -15.37 6.04
C ASP A 102 -5.57 -13.96 6.54
N LEU A 103 -5.44 -12.93 5.70
CA LEU A 103 -5.78 -11.56 6.04
C LEU A 103 -7.30 -11.36 5.90
N GLU A 104 -7.99 -11.09 7.00
CA GLU A 104 -9.46 -11.01 7.01
C GLU A 104 -9.99 -9.93 6.05
N ASN A 105 -9.37 -8.75 6.06
CA ASN A 105 -9.72 -7.57 5.27
C ASN A 105 -8.95 -7.46 3.93
N ALA A 106 -8.44 -8.57 3.39
CA ALA A 106 -7.73 -8.56 2.10
C ALA A 106 -8.52 -7.91 0.94
N PRO A 107 -9.85 -8.13 0.80
CA PRO A 107 -10.64 -7.45 -0.24
C PRO A 107 -10.74 -5.94 -0.05
N ASP A 108 -10.69 -5.46 1.20
CA ASP A 108 -10.85 -4.03 1.50
C ASP A 108 -9.57 -3.23 1.20
N LEU A 109 -8.45 -3.89 0.90
CA LEU A 109 -7.16 -3.20 0.66
C LEU A 109 -7.21 -2.26 -0.54
N ILE A 110 -8.07 -2.51 -1.52
CA ILE A 110 -8.26 -1.61 -2.68
C ILE A 110 -8.94 -0.30 -2.30
N GLU A 111 -9.58 -0.23 -1.14
CA GLU A 111 -10.27 0.99 -0.68
C GLU A 111 -9.32 1.96 0.06
N TYR A 112 -8.03 1.60 0.19
CA TYR A 112 -7.05 2.35 0.98
C TYR A 112 -6.39 3.52 0.23
N GLU A 113 -6.85 3.83 -0.99
CA GLU A 113 -6.32 4.91 -1.85
C GLU A 113 -5.98 6.19 -1.06
N LEU A 114 -6.94 6.68 -0.28
CA LEU A 114 -6.82 7.96 0.43
C LEU A 114 -5.71 8.00 1.49
N LEU A 115 -5.30 6.85 2.04
CA LEU A 115 -4.18 6.80 2.98
C LEU A 115 -2.85 7.13 2.27
N GLY A 116 -2.76 6.88 0.97
CA GLY A 116 -1.59 7.24 0.15
C GLY A 116 -1.37 8.75 0.01
N TYR A 117 -2.39 9.56 0.31
CA TYR A 117 -2.39 11.02 0.26
C TYR A 117 -2.38 11.67 1.65
N ALA A 118 -2.23 10.89 2.73
CA ALA A 118 -2.33 11.42 4.09
C ALA A 118 -1.29 12.52 4.39
N ALA A 119 -0.06 12.40 3.85
CA ALA A 119 0.98 13.41 4.01
C ALA A 119 0.63 14.71 3.26
N ASP A 120 0.12 14.61 2.03
CA ASP A 120 -0.39 15.76 1.26
C ASP A 120 -1.53 16.47 1.99
N PHE A 121 -2.50 15.72 2.53
CA PHE A 121 -3.60 16.34 3.28
C PHE A 121 -3.12 17.12 4.51
N VAL A 122 -2.18 16.57 5.28
CA VAL A 122 -1.62 17.29 6.45
C VAL A 122 -0.86 18.54 6.01
N PHE A 123 -0.10 18.45 4.91
CA PHE A 123 0.62 19.59 4.35
C PHE A 123 -0.32 20.69 3.86
N GLU A 124 -1.38 20.33 3.13
CA GLU A 124 -2.39 21.25 2.62
C GLU A 124 -3.13 21.95 3.76
N GLU A 125 -3.60 21.19 4.77
CA GLU A 125 -4.29 21.75 5.93
C GLU A 125 -3.43 22.74 6.72
N ARG A 126 -2.11 22.49 6.79
CA ARG A 126 -1.17 23.31 7.55
C ARG A 126 -0.74 24.57 6.79
N THR A 127 -0.54 24.46 5.49
CA THR A 127 0.13 25.51 4.70
C THR A 127 -0.77 26.20 3.69
N GLY A 128 -1.91 25.59 3.33
CA GLY A 128 -2.77 26.00 2.22
C GLY A 128 -2.19 25.73 0.83
N GLN A 129 -1.08 24.98 0.72
CA GLN A 129 -0.45 24.58 -0.53
C GLN A 129 -0.72 23.10 -0.82
N ILE A 130 -0.88 22.77 -2.11
CA ILE A 130 -1.09 21.40 -2.58
C ILE A 130 0.21 20.83 -3.13
N ASP A 131 0.22 19.52 -3.44
CA ASP A 131 1.36 18.83 -4.08
C ASP A 131 2.63 18.95 -3.24
N LEU A 132 2.60 18.32 -2.06
CA LEU A 132 3.73 18.26 -1.12
C LEU A 132 5.02 17.87 -1.86
N TRP A 133 4.94 16.90 -2.77
CA TRP A 133 6.07 16.39 -3.53
C TRP A 133 6.81 17.50 -4.28
N SER A 134 6.11 18.39 -4.97
CA SER A 134 6.72 19.49 -5.74
C SER A 134 7.50 20.52 -4.90
N HIS A 135 7.27 20.57 -3.59
CA HIS A 135 7.90 21.56 -2.71
C HIS A 135 9.25 21.11 -2.14
N PHE A 136 9.63 19.83 -2.29
CA PHE A 136 10.79 19.25 -1.62
C PHE A 136 11.76 18.54 -2.58
N ASP A 137 12.32 19.27 -3.54
CA ASP A 137 13.32 18.77 -4.51
C ASP A 137 14.45 17.93 -3.89
N GLN A 138 14.92 18.31 -2.70
CA GLN A 138 15.97 17.58 -1.98
C GLN A 138 15.57 16.15 -1.59
N VAL A 139 14.27 15.86 -1.49
CA VAL A 139 13.71 14.53 -1.22
C VAL A 139 13.34 13.84 -2.53
N THR A 140 12.71 14.55 -3.46
CA THR A 140 12.18 13.94 -4.68
C THR A 140 13.26 13.57 -5.69
N SER A 141 14.39 14.30 -5.71
CA SER A 141 15.50 14.06 -6.63
C SER A 141 16.23 12.73 -6.41
N VAL A 142 16.04 12.06 -5.26
CA VAL A 142 16.62 10.74 -4.99
C VAL A 142 15.63 9.60 -5.24
N TYR A 143 14.40 9.90 -5.62
CA TYR A 143 13.40 8.89 -5.95
C TYR A 143 13.60 8.35 -7.36
N GLU A 144 13.71 7.03 -7.47
CA GLU A 144 13.74 6.32 -8.74
C GLU A 144 12.47 5.48 -8.88
N PRO A 145 11.50 5.87 -9.72
CA PRO A 145 10.25 5.14 -9.88
C PRO A 145 10.47 3.78 -10.55
N VAL A 146 9.79 2.76 -10.03
CA VAL A 146 9.71 1.44 -10.67
C VAL A 146 8.60 1.49 -11.72
N HIS A 147 8.95 1.27 -12.99
CA HIS A 147 8.02 1.41 -14.11
C HIS A 147 7.29 0.13 -14.50
N ASP A 148 7.93 -1.03 -14.29
CA ASP A 148 7.39 -2.34 -14.69
C ASP A 148 7.31 -3.28 -13.48
N PRO A 149 6.31 -4.17 -13.40
CA PRO A 149 6.23 -5.16 -12.35
C PRO A 149 7.40 -6.15 -12.45
N ALA A 150 8.00 -6.49 -11.31
CA ALA A 150 9.00 -7.54 -11.23
C ALA A 150 8.39 -8.95 -11.42
N GLY A 151 9.23 -9.89 -11.87
CA GLY A 151 8.84 -11.28 -12.10
C GLY A 151 8.22 -11.50 -13.47
N GLU A 152 7.49 -12.61 -13.62
CA GLU A 152 6.84 -12.99 -14.88
C GLU A 152 5.30 -12.87 -14.74
N PRO A 153 4.63 -12.27 -15.74
CA PRO A 153 3.16 -12.21 -15.77
C PRO A 153 2.58 -13.62 -15.82
N TRP A 154 1.35 -13.78 -15.30
CA TRP A 154 0.57 -14.99 -15.55
C TRP A 154 0.01 -14.96 -16.98
N GLY A 155 -0.18 -16.13 -17.59
CA GLY A 155 -0.69 -16.27 -18.94
C GLY A 155 -2.21 -16.05 -19.02
N ASP A 156 -2.97 -16.88 -18.31
CA ASP A 156 -4.43 -16.85 -18.27
C ASP A 156 -4.98 -17.02 -16.85
N ASP A 157 -6.30 -16.88 -16.68
CA ASP A 157 -6.96 -16.93 -15.37
C ASP A 157 -6.90 -18.35 -14.75
N ASP A 158 -6.83 -19.41 -15.55
CA ASP A 158 -6.67 -20.79 -15.06
C ASP A 158 -5.29 -20.97 -14.39
N GLU A 159 -4.26 -20.27 -14.87
CA GLU A 159 -2.93 -20.24 -14.25
C GLU A 159 -2.97 -19.59 -12.86
N LEU A 160 -3.81 -18.58 -12.64
CA LEU A 160 -3.96 -17.92 -11.33
C LEU A 160 -4.48 -18.88 -10.27
N GLU A 161 -5.42 -19.78 -10.59
CA GLU A 161 -5.90 -20.79 -9.65
C GLU A 161 -4.81 -21.78 -9.24
N GLY A 162 -3.94 -22.16 -10.17
CA GLY A 162 -2.80 -23.01 -9.89
C GLY A 162 -1.70 -22.31 -9.09
N ARG A 163 -1.49 -21.01 -9.34
CA ARG A 163 -0.47 -20.18 -8.68
C ARG A 163 -0.89 -19.76 -7.26
N PHE A 164 -2.18 -19.56 -7.03
CA PHE A 164 -2.74 -19.08 -5.77
C PHE A 164 -3.86 -19.99 -5.21
N PRO A 165 -3.56 -21.26 -4.91
CA PRO A 165 -4.59 -22.24 -4.52
C PRO A 165 -5.32 -21.89 -3.22
N ARG A 166 -4.68 -21.22 -2.25
CA ARG A 166 -5.35 -20.83 -1.00
C ARG A 166 -6.24 -19.62 -1.20
N LEU A 167 -5.78 -18.62 -1.96
CA LEU A 167 -6.62 -17.48 -2.33
C LEU A 167 -7.83 -17.94 -3.13
N SER A 168 -7.65 -18.79 -4.15
CA SER A 168 -8.77 -19.31 -4.94
C SER A 168 -9.74 -20.14 -4.11
N ALA A 169 -9.27 -20.93 -3.14
CA ALA A 169 -10.16 -21.65 -2.23
C ALA A 169 -11.01 -20.72 -1.34
N ARG A 170 -10.51 -19.52 -1.02
CA ARG A 170 -11.21 -18.55 -0.17
C ARG A 170 -12.09 -17.58 -0.96
N PHE A 171 -11.61 -17.11 -2.11
CA PHE A 171 -12.21 -16.00 -2.87
C PHE A 171 -12.68 -16.38 -4.27
N GLY A 172 -12.27 -17.55 -4.78
CA GLY A 172 -12.54 -17.98 -6.14
C GLY A 172 -14.01 -18.25 -6.43
N VAL A 173 -14.66 -17.25 -7.04
CA VAL A 173 -15.69 -17.45 -8.06
C VAL A 173 -15.29 -16.58 -9.24
N LEU A 174 -14.41 -17.10 -10.10
CA LEU A 174 -14.08 -16.45 -11.38
C LEU A 174 -15.30 -16.64 -12.31
N TYR A 175 -15.89 -15.54 -12.78
CA TYR A 175 -17.05 -15.52 -13.67
C TYR A 175 -16.64 -15.35 -15.14
#